data_AF-A0A087BC44-F1
#
_entry.id   AF-A0A087BC44-F1
#
_cell.length_a   1.000
_cell.length_b   1.000
_cell.length_c   1.000
_cell.angle_alpha   90.00
_cell.angle_beta   90.00
_cell.angle_gamma   90.00
#
_symmetry.space_group_name_H-M   'P 1'
#
loop_
_entity.id
_entity.type
_entity.pdbx_description
1 polymer ?
#
loop_
_entity_poly.entity_id
_entity_poly.type
_entity_poly.pdbx_seq_one_letter_code
_entity_poly.pdbx_strand_id
1 'polypeptide(L)'
;MVAQDHITVDEWTQAEPQAAEGTEAPGRVGIVGLGLIGGSLARRLATTHCEVLAWNHRAEPYADAQRYGIRCMEYLEDLVLAKPDVLVLCNPLSAMPDILHRIAPVIDPDATTLTDVGSVKGLVRDQVNEAGLDHCYVGAHPMAGNELSGWRAADPQLFDKALWAVTFGDNTAYGRVLQVASMITQLCMNRLIIVDDATHDRAAAQISHMPHAIATMLANMLIDNPDRNIAMSLAAGSWRDMTRVALTDPHRTQAMVEENSGDVEQLLREVIRRVTRLADALRDNDQQTVDNFFAHADPFRSARAKALAAIEERHTETIFGSLEVRADHWREDLLASAARGEHIIRFTDPHRAIMEQGIAL
;
A
#
# COMPACT_ATOMS: atom_id res chain seq x y z
N MET A 1 13.39 -4.93 30.65
CA MET A 1 12.83 -6.28 30.46
C MET A 1 11.33 -6.13 30.48
N VAL A 2 10.74 -5.87 29.32
CA VAL A 2 9.29 -5.87 29.14
C VAL A 2 8.91 -7.33 28.89
N ALA A 3 7.97 -7.86 29.66
CA ALA A 3 7.46 -9.22 29.43
C ALA A 3 6.79 -9.24 28.06
N GLN A 4 7.32 -10.07 27.15
CA GLN A 4 6.66 -10.39 25.90
C GLN A 4 5.64 -11.48 26.22
N ASP A 5 4.37 -11.11 26.32
CA ASP A 5 3.29 -12.08 26.41
C ASP A 5 3.15 -12.76 25.03
N HIS A 6 3.59 -14.01 24.96
CA HIS A 6 3.43 -14.85 23.77
C HIS A 6 2.00 -15.38 23.74
N ILE A 7 1.16 -14.80 22.89
CA ILE A 7 -0.17 -15.34 22.58
C ILE A 7 -0.03 -16.32 21.42
N THR A 8 -0.57 -17.53 21.56
CA THR A 8 -0.54 -18.56 20.52
C THR A 8 -1.70 -18.38 19.51
N VAL A 9 -1.52 -18.90 18.29
CA VAL A 9 -2.55 -18.84 17.22
C VAL A 9 -3.85 -19.56 17.62
N ASP A 10 -3.77 -20.55 18.50
CA ASP A 10 -4.94 -21.29 18.99
C ASP A 10 -5.75 -20.47 20.02
N GLU A 11 -5.09 -19.73 20.90
CA GLU A 11 -5.74 -18.79 21.83
C GLU A 11 -6.44 -17.64 21.09
N TRP A 12 -5.97 -17.31 19.87
CA TRP A 12 -6.56 -16.30 18.99
C TRP A 12 -7.90 -16.71 18.35
N THR A 13 -8.10 -17.99 18.02
CA THR A 13 -9.35 -18.43 17.35
C THR A 13 -10.57 -18.54 18.27
N GLN A 14 -10.38 -18.60 19.59
CA GLN A 14 -11.46 -18.83 20.56
C GLN A 14 -11.90 -17.61 21.36
N ALA A 15 -11.22 -16.47 21.22
CA ALA A 15 -11.66 -15.23 21.83
C ALA A 15 -12.65 -14.52 20.89
N GLU A 16 -13.94 -14.50 21.26
CA GLU A 16 -14.88 -13.47 20.79
C GLU A 16 -14.83 -12.28 21.75
N PRO A 17 -13.97 -11.27 21.54
CA PRO A 17 -14.15 -10.00 22.22
C PRO A 17 -15.38 -9.31 21.63
N GLN A 18 -16.30 -8.88 22.48
CA GLN A 18 -17.26 -7.83 22.11
C GLN A 18 -16.44 -6.65 21.59
N ALA A 19 -16.64 -6.30 20.31
CA ALA A 19 -15.93 -5.19 19.69
C ALA A 19 -16.26 -3.89 20.44
N ALA A 20 -15.23 -3.13 20.78
CA ALA A 20 -15.40 -1.80 21.35
C ALA A 20 -15.79 -0.81 20.23
N GLU A 21 -16.45 0.28 20.62
CA GLU A 21 -16.87 1.35 19.71
C GLU A 21 -15.66 1.85 18.88
N GLY A 22 -15.76 1.82 17.55
CA GLY A 22 -14.70 2.21 16.62
C GLY A 22 -13.77 1.08 16.13
N THR A 23 -13.82 -0.13 16.70
CA THR A 23 -13.09 -1.31 16.18
C THR A 23 -13.99 -2.31 15.46
N GLU A 24 -15.27 -1.96 15.27
CA GLU A 24 -16.20 -2.75 14.44
C GLU A 24 -15.86 -2.59 12.96
N ALA A 25 -15.90 -3.71 12.24
CA ALA A 25 -15.76 -3.71 10.80
C ALA A 25 -16.97 -2.98 10.15
N PRO A 26 -16.77 -2.26 9.03
CA PRO A 26 -17.87 -1.59 8.36
C PRO A 26 -18.92 -2.61 7.87
N GLY A 27 -20.18 -2.35 8.17
CA GLY A 27 -21.31 -3.14 7.68
C GLY A 27 -21.62 -2.85 6.22
N ARG A 28 -21.23 -1.67 5.71
CA ARG A 28 -21.45 -1.23 4.34
C ARG A 28 -20.24 -0.52 3.76
N VAL A 29 -19.75 -0.99 2.60
CA VAL A 29 -18.63 -0.36 1.88
C VAL A 29 -19.05 0.04 0.47
N GLY A 30 -18.79 1.30 0.11
CA GLY A 30 -18.97 1.82 -1.24
C GLY A 30 -17.64 1.88 -1.98
N ILE A 31 -17.59 1.42 -3.24
CA ILE A 31 -16.36 1.38 -4.05
C ILE A 31 -16.52 2.19 -5.32
N VAL A 32 -15.65 3.18 -5.51
CA VAL A 32 -15.58 4.02 -6.71
C VAL A 32 -14.50 3.47 -7.63
N GLY A 33 -14.89 2.76 -8.68
CA GLY A 33 -14.00 2.15 -9.66
C GLY A 33 -13.84 0.64 -9.48
N LEU A 34 -14.22 -0.12 -10.49
CA LEU A 34 -14.13 -1.59 -10.54
C LEU A 34 -12.98 -2.04 -11.47
N GLY A 35 -11.80 -1.48 -11.22
CA GLY A 35 -10.54 -1.89 -11.86
C GLY A 35 -9.92 -3.13 -11.21
N LEU A 36 -8.61 -3.30 -11.34
CA LEU A 36 -7.87 -4.37 -10.65
C LEU A 36 -8.09 -4.29 -9.13
N ILE A 37 -7.69 -3.17 -8.51
CA ILE A 37 -7.74 -3.02 -7.05
C ILE A 37 -9.19 -2.96 -6.54
N GLY A 38 -10.00 -2.04 -7.06
CA GLY A 38 -11.38 -1.88 -6.60
C GLY A 38 -12.26 -3.08 -6.90
N GLY A 39 -12.06 -3.76 -8.04
CA GLY A 39 -12.75 -5.00 -8.36
C GLY A 39 -12.33 -6.16 -7.44
N SER A 40 -11.03 -6.30 -7.18
CA SER A 40 -10.53 -7.28 -6.21
C SER A 40 -11.11 -7.05 -4.82
N LEU A 41 -11.16 -5.78 -4.38
CA LEU A 41 -11.68 -5.43 -3.07
C LEU A 41 -13.17 -5.72 -2.98
N ALA A 42 -13.94 -5.32 -4.00
CA ALA A 42 -15.37 -5.60 -4.06
C ALA A 42 -15.65 -7.10 -3.99
N ARG A 43 -14.92 -7.91 -4.76
CA ARG A 43 -15.06 -9.37 -4.76
C ARG A 43 -14.66 -9.99 -3.42
N ARG A 44 -13.62 -9.49 -2.75
CA ARG A 44 -13.20 -9.95 -1.42
C ARG A 44 -14.26 -9.64 -0.37
N LEU A 45 -14.71 -8.38 -0.31
CA LEU A 45 -15.70 -7.94 0.67
C LEU A 45 -17.05 -8.65 0.47
N ALA A 46 -17.44 -8.95 -0.77
CA ALA A 46 -18.68 -9.68 -1.06
C ALA A 46 -18.71 -11.13 -0.54
N THR A 47 -17.56 -11.68 -0.10
CA THR A 47 -17.51 -12.98 0.60
C THR A 47 -17.71 -12.88 2.11
N THR A 48 -17.89 -11.66 2.63
CA THR A 48 -18.07 -11.37 4.06
C THR A 48 -19.53 -10.99 4.36
N HIS A 49 -19.81 -10.54 5.58
CA HIS A 49 -21.12 -10.01 5.97
C HIS A 49 -21.35 -8.56 5.50
N CYS A 50 -20.36 -7.92 4.88
CA CYS A 50 -20.42 -6.52 4.45
C CYS A 50 -21.31 -6.35 3.20
N GLU A 51 -22.21 -5.35 3.21
CA GLU A 51 -22.92 -4.91 2.01
C GLU A 51 -21.96 -4.12 1.11
N VAL A 52 -21.73 -4.62 -0.11
CA VAL A 52 -20.85 -3.96 -1.08
C VAL A 52 -21.66 -3.21 -2.12
N LEU A 53 -21.46 -1.90 -2.20
CA LEU A 53 -21.99 -1.05 -3.25
C LEU A 53 -20.84 -0.57 -4.13
N ALA A 54 -21.10 -0.36 -5.42
CA ALA A 54 -20.07 0.09 -6.33
C ALA A 54 -20.61 1.04 -7.39
N TRP A 55 -19.75 1.93 -7.85
CA TRP A 55 -19.93 2.70 -9.06
C TRP A 55 -18.67 2.58 -9.91
N ASN A 56 -18.82 2.47 -11.23
CA ASN A 56 -17.71 2.49 -12.17
C ASN A 56 -18.04 3.45 -13.30
N HIS A 57 -17.04 4.21 -13.76
CA HIS A 57 -17.22 5.20 -14.84
C HIS A 57 -17.87 4.62 -16.11
N ARG A 58 -17.61 3.33 -16.39
CA ARG A 58 -18.29 2.57 -17.44
C ARG A 58 -19.00 1.36 -16.84
N ALA A 59 -20.25 1.14 -17.21
CA ALA A 59 -21.05 0.04 -16.67
C ALA A 59 -20.66 -1.37 -17.15
N GLU A 60 -19.62 -1.51 -17.99
CA GLU A 60 -19.16 -2.82 -18.52
C GLU A 60 -19.01 -3.91 -17.43
N PRO A 61 -18.46 -3.63 -16.22
CA PRO A 61 -18.29 -4.66 -15.19
C PRO A 61 -19.59 -5.10 -14.49
N TYR A 62 -20.68 -4.35 -14.60
CA TYR A 62 -21.82 -4.45 -13.66
C TYR A 62 -22.52 -5.80 -13.71
N ALA A 63 -22.77 -6.33 -14.92
CA ALA A 63 -23.46 -7.62 -15.07
C ALA A 63 -22.71 -8.77 -14.38
N ASP A 64 -21.38 -8.75 -14.42
CA ASP A 64 -20.55 -9.74 -13.73
C ASP A 64 -20.40 -9.43 -12.24
N ALA A 65 -20.19 -8.16 -11.86
CA ALA A 65 -20.10 -7.75 -10.46
C ALA A 65 -21.36 -8.11 -9.66
N GLN A 66 -22.55 -7.92 -10.23
CA GLN A 66 -23.83 -8.29 -9.62
C GLN A 66 -23.95 -9.80 -9.35
N ARG A 67 -23.30 -10.66 -10.14
CA ARG A 67 -23.28 -12.12 -9.88
C ARG A 67 -22.53 -12.48 -8.60
N TYR A 68 -21.63 -11.59 -8.14
CA TYR A 68 -20.94 -11.72 -6.86
C TYR A 68 -21.68 -11.04 -5.71
N GLY A 69 -22.92 -10.54 -5.92
CA GLY A 69 -23.68 -9.84 -4.87
C GLY A 69 -23.32 -8.36 -4.70
N ILE A 70 -22.52 -7.79 -5.61
CA ILE A 70 -22.15 -6.37 -5.56
C ILE A 70 -23.28 -5.51 -6.13
N ARG A 71 -23.79 -4.57 -5.34
CA ARG A 71 -24.84 -3.64 -5.76
C ARG A 71 -24.25 -2.47 -6.56
N CYS A 72 -24.39 -2.51 -7.88
CA CYS A 72 -23.86 -1.47 -8.76
C CYS A 72 -24.86 -0.30 -8.91
N MET A 73 -24.38 0.93 -8.72
CA MET A 73 -25.14 2.18 -8.86
C MET A 73 -24.94 2.80 -10.25
N GLU A 74 -25.97 3.45 -10.77
CA GLU A 74 -25.90 4.14 -12.06
C GLU A 74 -25.08 5.43 -11.97
N TYR A 75 -25.31 6.22 -10.91
CA TYR A 75 -24.63 7.48 -10.64
C TYR A 75 -23.69 7.37 -9.44
N LEU A 76 -22.63 8.19 -9.44
CA LEU A 76 -21.65 8.21 -8.34
C LEU A 76 -22.30 8.80 -7.08
N GLU A 77 -23.14 9.80 -7.26
CA GLU A 77 -23.85 10.51 -6.22
C GLU A 77 -24.79 9.56 -5.47
N ASP A 78 -25.45 8.63 -6.18
CA ASP A 78 -26.30 7.60 -5.56
C ASP A 78 -25.52 6.66 -4.65
N LEU A 79 -24.27 6.32 -5.03
CA LEU A 79 -23.38 5.52 -4.18
C LEU A 79 -23.08 6.25 -2.86
N VAL A 80 -22.82 7.56 -2.93
CA VAL A 80 -22.53 8.38 -1.75
C VAL A 80 -23.78 8.58 -0.90
N LEU A 81 -24.93 8.86 -1.52
CA LEU A 81 -26.23 9.04 -0.85
C LEU A 81 -26.74 7.75 -0.19
N ALA A 82 -26.23 6.58 -0.58
CA ALA A 82 -26.47 5.33 0.12
C ALA A 82 -25.77 5.24 1.50
N LYS A 83 -24.96 6.26 1.86
CA LYS A 83 -24.25 6.41 3.14
C LYS A 83 -23.47 5.14 3.52
N PRO A 84 -22.47 4.73 2.72
CA PRO A 84 -21.57 3.67 3.16
C PRO A 84 -20.80 4.10 4.41
N ASP A 85 -20.46 3.14 5.27
CA ASP A 85 -19.60 3.38 6.42
C ASP A 85 -18.20 3.81 5.95
N VAL A 86 -17.71 3.15 4.89
CA VAL A 86 -16.46 3.48 4.21
C VAL A 86 -16.70 3.62 2.70
N LEU A 87 -16.31 4.76 2.13
CA LEU A 87 -16.27 5.01 0.68
C LEU A 87 -14.82 4.92 0.20
N VAL A 88 -14.51 3.93 -0.64
CA VAL A 88 -13.16 3.65 -1.14
C VAL A 88 -13.01 4.18 -2.58
N LEU A 89 -12.12 5.14 -2.77
CA LEU A 89 -11.77 5.71 -4.06
C LEU A 89 -10.69 4.87 -4.75
N CYS A 90 -11.14 4.05 -5.72
CA CYS A 90 -10.30 3.17 -6.54
C CYS A 90 -10.12 3.65 -7.99
N ASN A 91 -10.40 4.93 -8.25
CA ASN A 91 -10.14 5.57 -9.53
C ASN A 91 -8.63 5.85 -9.73
N PRO A 92 -8.18 6.05 -10.98
CA PRO A 92 -6.86 6.61 -11.25
C PRO A 92 -6.69 7.97 -10.57
N LEU A 93 -5.47 8.29 -10.11
CA LEU A 93 -5.18 9.55 -9.42
C LEU A 93 -5.46 10.79 -10.29
N SER A 94 -5.28 10.68 -11.61
CA SER A 94 -5.64 11.74 -12.56
C SER A 94 -7.15 12.06 -12.59
N ALA A 95 -8.01 11.14 -12.17
CA ALA A 95 -9.46 11.35 -12.09
C ALA A 95 -9.91 11.79 -10.68
N MET A 96 -9.01 11.84 -9.70
CA MET A 96 -9.35 12.12 -8.31
C MET A 96 -9.99 13.50 -8.11
N PRO A 97 -9.52 14.60 -8.74
CA PRO A 97 -10.17 15.91 -8.59
C PRO A 97 -11.64 15.91 -9.04
N ASP A 98 -11.94 15.28 -10.18
CA ASP A 98 -13.31 15.19 -10.71
C ASP A 98 -14.23 14.36 -9.81
N ILE A 99 -13.71 13.25 -9.25
CA ILE A 99 -14.44 12.42 -8.29
C ILE A 99 -14.73 13.21 -7.02
N LEU A 100 -13.72 13.86 -6.44
CA LEU A 100 -13.87 14.68 -5.23
C LEU A 100 -14.87 15.82 -5.42
N HIS A 101 -14.81 16.52 -6.57
CA HIS A 101 -15.75 17.58 -6.91
C HIS A 101 -17.21 17.11 -6.92
N ARG A 102 -17.47 15.88 -7.35
CA ARG A 102 -18.82 15.30 -7.41
C ARG A 102 -19.32 14.80 -6.05
N ILE A 103 -18.44 14.23 -5.23
CA ILE A 103 -18.86 13.66 -3.94
C ILE A 103 -18.93 14.70 -2.82
N ALA A 104 -18.08 15.74 -2.84
CA ALA A 104 -18.02 16.72 -1.76
C ALA A 104 -19.37 17.41 -1.44
N PRO A 105 -20.24 17.74 -2.42
CA PRO A 105 -21.54 18.36 -2.13
C PRO A 105 -22.58 17.42 -1.52
N VAL A 106 -22.40 16.10 -1.58
CA VAL A 106 -23.43 15.10 -1.23
C VAL A 106 -23.00 14.11 -0.15
N ILE A 107 -21.70 14.02 0.15
CA ILE A 107 -21.19 13.18 1.22
C ILE A 107 -21.63 13.72 2.58
N ASP A 108 -21.99 12.80 3.46
CA ASP A 108 -22.25 13.06 4.87
C ASP A 108 -20.94 12.72 5.63
N PRO A 109 -20.10 13.70 5.94
CA PRO A 109 -18.78 13.44 6.49
C PRO A 109 -18.80 12.99 7.95
N ASP A 110 -19.95 13.12 8.63
CA ASP A 110 -20.18 12.58 9.97
C ASP A 110 -20.53 11.08 9.90
N ALA A 111 -21.18 10.64 8.82
CA ALA A 111 -21.52 9.23 8.62
C ALA A 111 -20.40 8.44 7.93
N THR A 112 -19.82 8.97 6.84
CA THR A 112 -18.97 8.20 5.92
C THR A 112 -17.49 8.50 6.12
N THR A 113 -16.68 7.45 6.26
CA THR A 113 -15.22 7.53 6.14
C THR A 113 -14.80 7.46 4.69
N LEU A 114 -14.05 8.46 4.24
CA LEU A 114 -13.44 8.47 2.91
C LEU A 114 -12.07 7.80 2.98
N THR A 115 -11.75 6.95 2.02
CA THR A 115 -10.41 6.40 1.84
C THR A 115 -10.10 6.20 0.36
N ASP A 116 -8.84 5.99 0.01
CA ASP A 116 -8.39 5.71 -1.34
C ASP A 116 -7.44 4.50 -1.35
N VAL A 117 -6.96 4.14 -2.54
CA VAL A 117 -5.97 3.05 -2.72
C VAL A 117 -4.77 3.49 -3.58
N GLY A 118 -4.57 4.81 -3.73
CA GLY A 118 -3.55 5.37 -4.61
C GLY A 118 -2.13 5.01 -4.18
N SER A 119 -1.16 5.17 -5.08
CA SER A 119 0.26 4.93 -4.80
C SER A 119 0.99 6.13 -4.20
N VAL A 120 0.41 7.32 -4.26
CA VAL A 120 0.97 8.57 -3.72
C VAL A 120 -0.07 9.19 -2.77
N LYS A 121 0.31 9.49 -1.52
CA LYS A 121 -0.62 9.88 -0.46
C LYS A 121 -0.68 11.38 -0.26
N GLY A 122 0.45 12.10 -0.35
CA GLY A 122 0.49 13.56 -0.25
C GLY A 122 -0.38 14.24 -1.30
N LEU A 123 -0.25 13.83 -2.56
CA LEU A 123 -1.08 14.35 -3.66
C LEU A 123 -2.58 14.17 -3.41
N VAL A 124 -3.00 12.99 -2.95
CA VAL A 124 -4.43 12.71 -2.69
C VAL A 124 -4.90 13.51 -1.47
N ARG A 125 -4.08 13.60 -0.42
CA ARG A 125 -4.37 14.42 0.76
C ARG A 125 -4.62 15.87 0.37
N ASP A 126 -3.76 16.46 -0.46
CA ASP A 126 -3.90 17.85 -0.91
C ASP A 126 -5.23 18.05 -1.65
N GLN A 127 -5.57 17.15 -2.58
CA GLN A 127 -6.83 17.22 -3.33
C GLN A 127 -8.06 17.05 -2.41
N VAL A 128 -7.99 16.16 -1.43
CA VAL A 128 -9.05 15.97 -0.43
C VAL A 128 -9.20 17.22 0.46
N ASN A 129 -8.10 17.83 0.87
CA ASN A 129 -8.10 19.07 1.64
C ASN A 129 -8.75 20.21 0.84
N GLU A 130 -8.41 20.36 -0.45
CA GLU A 130 -9.03 21.33 -1.36
C GLU A 130 -10.55 21.11 -1.51
N ALA A 131 -11.00 19.85 -1.45
CA ALA A 131 -12.41 19.49 -1.47
C ALA A 131 -13.13 19.67 -0.11
N GLY A 132 -12.39 19.97 0.97
CA GLY A 132 -12.94 20.14 2.33
C GLY A 132 -13.37 18.84 3.01
N LEU A 133 -12.77 17.70 2.64
CA LEU A 133 -13.14 16.36 3.13
C LEU A 133 -12.06 15.70 4.01
N ASP A 134 -11.07 16.48 4.44
CA ASP A 134 -9.89 16.05 5.18
C ASP A 134 -10.19 15.38 6.53
N HIS A 135 -11.17 15.92 7.26
CA HIS A 135 -11.60 15.43 8.57
C HIS A 135 -12.24 14.03 8.52
N CYS A 136 -12.85 13.64 7.39
CA CYS A 136 -13.42 12.31 7.18
C CYS A 136 -12.51 11.39 6.36
N TYR A 137 -11.29 11.82 5.98
CA TYR A 137 -10.40 11.07 5.09
C TYR A 137 -9.22 10.40 5.79
N VAL A 138 -9.02 9.13 5.43
CA VAL A 138 -7.87 8.30 5.81
C VAL A 138 -7.30 7.70 4.53
N GLY A 139 -6.05 8.00 4.18
CA GLY A 139 -5.45 7.45 2.98
C GLY A 139 -5.08 5.99 3.18
N ALA A 140 -5.18 5.17 2.13
CA ALA A 140 -4.70 3.81 2.17
C ALA A 140 -4.00 3.42 0.86
N HIS A 141 -3.12 2.42 0.94
CA HIS A 141 -2.39 1.89 -0.20
C HIS A 141 -2.13 0.40 0.03
N PRO A 142 -2.89 -0.50 -0.63
CA PRO A 142 -2.53 -1.91 -0.65
C PRO A 142 -1.21 -2.08 -1.39
N MET A 143 -0.21 -2.68 -0.75
CA MET A 143 1.06 -3.07 -1.39
C MET A 143 0.87 -4.34 -2.23
N ALA A 144 -0.10 -4.30 -3.15
CA ALA A 144 -0.51 -5.37 -4.03
C ALA A 144 -0.81 -4.81 -5.41
N GLY A 145 -0.57 -5.63 -6.42
CA GLY A 145 -0.81 -5.26 -7.81
C GLY A 145 -0.04 -6.16 -8.75
N ASN A 146 -0.51 -6.22 -9.98
CA ASN A 146 0.17 -6.88 -11.09
C ASN A 146 0.13 -5.95 -12.31
N GLU A 147 0.70 -6.42 -13.41
CA GLU A 147 0.79 -5.73 -14.70
C GLU A 147 -0.56 -5.65 -15.44
N LEU A 148 -1.61 -6.33 -14.97
CA LEU A 148 -2.93 -6.36 -15.59
C LEU A 148 -3.81 -5.21 -15.09
N SER A 149 -4.94 -4.98 -15.78
CA SER A 149 -5.87 -3.90 -15.44
C SER A 149 -7.34 -4.27 -15.72
N GLY A 150 -8.24 -3.48 -15.15
CA GLY A 150 -9.69 -3.64 -15.32
C GLY A 150 -10.31 -4.79 -14.52
N TRP A 151 -11.64 -4.87 -14.56
CA TRP A 151 -12.43 -5.86 -13.83
C TRP A 151 -12.04 -7.32 -14.13
N ARG A 152 -11.67 -7.64 -15.38
CA ARG A 152 -11.27 -9.01 -15.75
C ARG A 152 -10.01 -9.48 -15.05
N ALA A 153 -9.16 -8.55 -14.61
CA ALA A 153 -7.96 -8.84 -13.83
C ALA A 153 -8.21 -8.87 -12.32
N ALA A 154 -9.41 -8.46 -11.87
CA ALA A 154 -9.77 -8.49 -10.46
C ALA A 154 -9.74 -9.91 -9.93
N ASP A 155 -9.09 -10.10 -8.79
CA ASP A 155 -8.98 -11.36 -8.06
C ASP A 155 -9.18 -11.11 -6.56
N PRO A 156 -10.15 -11.77 -5.88
CA PRO A 156 -10.32 -11.64 -4.44
C PRO A 156 -9.10 -12.10 -3.61
N GLN A 157 -8.19 -12.87 -4.21
CA GLN A 157 -6.93 -13.31 -3.60
C GLN A 157 -5.77 -12.32 -3.84
N LEU A 158 -5.99 -11.23 -4.60
CA LEU A 158 -4.94 -10.24 -4.91
C LEU A 158 -4.27 -9.68 -3.65
N PHE A 159 -5.04 -9.55 -2.57
CA PHE A 159 -4.55 -9.03 -1.30
C PHE A 159 -4.06 -10.13 -0.36
N ASP A 160 -4.04 -11.42 -0.73
CA ASP A 160 -3.60 -12.46 0.19
C ASP A 160 -2.18 -12.16 0.69
N LYS A 161 -2.02 -12.01 2.01
CA LYS A 161 -0.78 -11.61 2.67
C LYS A 161 -0.21 -10.24 2.23
N ALA A 162 -0.99 -9.39 1.58
CA ALA A 162 -0.58 -8.03 1.27
C ALA A 162 -0.51 -7.19 2.55
N LEU A 163 0.51 -6.34 2.62
CA LEU A 163 0.59 -5.27 3.60
C LEU A 163 -0.15 -4.07 3.05
N TRP A 164 -0.93 -3.38 3.89
CA TRP A 164 -1.53 -2.10 3.54
C TRP A 164 -0.80 -0.99 4.28
N ALA A 165 -0.44 0.09 3.60
CA ALA A 165 -0.13 1.34 4.28
C ALA A 165 -1.43 2.10 4.50
N VAL A 166 -1.67 2.52 5.74
CA VAL A 166 -2.74 3.44 6.11
C VAL A 166 -2.10 4.75 6.55
N THR A 167 -2.67 5.87 6.13
CA THR A 167 -2.05 7.17 6.29
C THR A 167 -2.99 8.21 6.88
N PHE A 168 -2.39 9.09 7.69
CA PHE A 168 -3.09 10.16 8.36
C PHE A 168 -2.47 11.52 8.04
N GLY A 169 -3.31 12.54 8.04
CA GLY A 169 -2.92 13.95 8.13
C GLY A 169 -3.24 14.55 9.49
N ASP A 170 -3.05 15.86 9.60
CA ASP A 170 -3.27 16.62 10.84
C ASP A 170 -4.73 16.60 11.29
N ASN A 171 -5.67 16.63 10.34
CA ASN A 171 -7.11 16.68 10.62
C ASN A 171 -7.79 15.30 10.60
N THR A 172 -7.05 14.23 10.31
CA THR A 172 -7.60 12.86 10.31
C THR A 172 -8.07 12.45 11.71
N ALA A 173 -9.34 12.11 11.85
CA ALA A 173 -9.88 11.60 13.11
C ALA A 173 -9.47 10.14 13.37
N TYR A 174 -9.05 9.84 14.61
CA TYR A 174 -8.54 8.51 14.95
C TYR A 174 -9.57 7.38 14.77
N GLY A 175 -10.85 7.64 15.09
CA GLY A 175 -11.93 6.68 14.86
C GLY A 175 -12.08 6.27 13.39
N ARG A 176 -11.81 7.19 12.45
CA ARG A 176 -11.80 6.91 11.01
C ARG A 176 -10.65 5.97 10.64
N VAL A 177 -9.47 6.16 11.25
CA VAL A 177 -8.32 5.27 11.08
C VAL A 177 -8.66 3.86 11.55
N LEU A 178 -9.30 3.74 12.72
CA LEU A 178 -9.74 2.44 13.25
C LEU A 178 -10.78 1.75 12.35
N GLN A 179 -11.67 2.50 11.71
CA GLN A 179 -12.65 1.93 10.79
C GLN A 179 -12.00 1.38 9.50
N VAL A 180 -11.08 2.13 8.89
CA VAL A 180 -10.29 1.65 7.74
C VAL A 180 -9.39 0.47 8.15
N ALA A 181 -8.75 0.55 9.30
CA ALA A 181 -7.96 -0.55 9.84
C ALA A 181 -8.81 -1.82 10.02
N SER A 182 -10.01 -1.69 10.58
CA SER A 182 -10.92 -2.82 10.81
C SER A 182 -11.42 -3.44 9.51
N MET A 183 -11.72 -2.64 8.48
CA MET A 183 -12.00 -3.14 7.12
C MET A 183 -10.85 -4.03 6.62
N ILE A 184 -9.62 -3.55 6.71
CA ILE A 184 -8.43 -4.26 6.22
C ILE A 184 -8.18 -5.53 7.05
N THR A 185 -8.19 -5.43 8.38
CA THR A 185 -7.79 -6.54 9.25
C THR A 185 -8.87 -7.61 9.42
N GLN A 186 -10.15 -7.23 9.40
CA GLN A 186 -11.26 -8.13 9.74
C GLN A 186 -12.05 -8.60 8.52
N LEU A 187 -12.19 -7.76 7.49
CA LEU A 187 -12.92 -8.14 6.26
C LEU A 187 -11.97 -8.63 5.17
N CYS A 188 -10.83 -7.98 4.98
CA CYS A 188 -9.85 -8.41 3.98
C CYS A 188 -8.89 -9.50 4.51
N MET A 189 -8.79 -9.65 5.84
CA MET A 189 -7.84 -10.53 6.53
C MET A 189 -6.38 -10.18 6.20
N ASN A 190 -6.09 -8.88 6.20
CA ASN A 190 -4.81 -8.29 5.86
C ASN A 190 -4.12 -7.68 7.08
N ARG A 191 -2.84 -7.37 6.92
CA ARG A 191 -2.05 -6.61 7.89
C ARG A 191 -1.78 -5.21 7.37
N LEU A 192 -1.48 -4.28 8.26
CA LEU A 192 -1.24 -2.89 7.91
C LEU A 192 -0.09 -2.26 8.70
N ILE A 193 0.47 -1.19 8.14
CA ILE A 193 1.28 -0.20 8.86
C ILE A 193 0.55 1.14 8.82
N ILE A 194 0.71 1.95 9.85
CA ILE A 194 0.10 3.28 9.92
C ILE A 194 1.22 4.32 10.00
N VAL A 195 1.27 5.23 9.02
CA VAL A 195 2.32 6.26 8.88
C VAL A 195 1.73 7.59 8.45
N ASP A 196 2.48 8.68 8.52
CA ASP A 196 2.07 9.94 7.88
C ASP A 196 2.26 9.87 6.35
N ASP A 197 1.55 10.74 5.62
CA ASP A 197 1.58 10.78 4.14
C ASP A 197 3.01 10.96 3.59
N ALA A 198 3.83 11.80 4.23
CA ALA A 198 5.18 12.09 3.76
C ALA A 198 6.15 10.92 3.99
N THR A 199 6.03 10.22 5.11
CA THR A 199 6.80 9.00 5.38
C THR A 199 6.44 7.90 4.39
N HIS A 200 5.15 7.75 4.07
CA HIS A 200 4.71 6.82 3.03
C HIS A 200 5.35 7.16 1.68
N ASP A 201 5.22 8.41 1.21
CA ASP A 201 5.64 8.79 -0.14
C ASP A 201 7.16 8.69 -0.32
N ARG A 202 7.96 9.08 0.68
CA ARG A 202 9.41 8.88 0.66
C ARG A 202 9.77 7.39 0.58
N ALA A 203 9.09 6.55 1.36
CA ALA A 203 9.32 5.11 1.33
C ALA A 203 8.93 4.50 -0.02
N ALA A 204 7.73 4.80 -0.53
CA ALA A 204 7.22 4.33 -1.81
C ALA A 204 8.12 4.78 -2.98
N ALA A 205 8.63 6.02 -2.94
CA ALA A 205 9.61 6.50 -3.90
C ALA A 205 10.87 5.64 -3.91
N GLN A 206 11.39 5.29 -2.72
CA GLN A 206 12.62 4.51 -2.57
C GLN A 206 12.44 3.04 -2.96
N ILE A 207 11.34 2.39 -2.58
CA ILE A 207 11.15 0.95 -2.78
C ILE A 207 10.35 0.57 -4.04
N SER A 208 9.72 1.54 -4.70
CA SER A 208 8.85 1.31 -5.87
C SER A 208 9.13 2.28 -7.01
N HIS A 209 8.90 3.60 -6.83
CA HIS A 209 8.88 4.54 -7.96
C HIS A 209 10.26 4.72 -8.61
N MET A 210 11.31 4.96 -7.81
CA MET A 210 12.68 5.06 -8.31
C MET A 210 13.15 3.73 -8.93
N PRO A 211 12.95 2.54 -8.31
CA PRO A 211 13.26 1.27 -8.95
C PRO A 211 12.62 1.08 -10.33
N HIS A 212 11.35 1.49 -10.53
CA HIS A 212 10.71 1.47 -11.84
C HIS A 212 11.43 2.38 -12.84
N ALA A 213 11.74 3.63 -12.47
CA ALA A 213 12.48 4.55 -13.33
C ALA A 213 13.87 4.01 -13.72
N ILE A 214 14.60 3.43 -12.78
CA ILE A 214 15.91 2.81 -13.02
C ILE A 214 15.78 1.56 -13.90
N ALA A 215 14.78 0.71 -13.68
CA ALA A 215 14.54 -0.48 -14.51
C ALA A 215 14.23 -0.09 -15.97
N THR A 216 13.41 0.96 -16.18
CA THR A 216 13.15 1.51 -17.52
C THR A 216 14.42 2.11 -18.14
N MET A 217 15.25 2.81 -17.37
CA MET A 217 16.54 3.32 -17.85
C MET A 217 17.46 2.18 -18.33
N LEU A 218 17.56 1.08 -17.56
CA LEU A 218 18.33 -0.09 -17.96
C LEU A 218 17.82 -0.68 -19.28
N ALA A 219 16.50 -0.84 -19.42
CA ALA A 219 15.90 -1.30 -20.67
C ALA A 219 16.24 -0.39 -21.86
N ASN A 220 16.16 0.93 -21.68
CA ASN A 220 16.54 1.90 -22.72
C ASN A 220 18.02 1.76 -23.11
N MET A 221 18.93 1.63 -22.14
CA MET A 221 20.36 1.41 -22.42
C MET A 221 20.62 0.13 -23.22
N LEU A 222 19.84 -0.94 -22.99
CA LEU A 222 19.93 -2.15 -23.82
C LEU A 222 19.47 -1.87 -25.25
N ILE A 223 18.37 -1.12 -25.44
CA ILE A 223 17.87 -0.78 -26.79
C ILE A 223 18.90 0.03 -27.59
N ASP A 224 19.57 0.97 -26.92
CA ASP A 224 20.58 1.84 -27.54
C ASP A 224 21.92 1.14 -27.80
N ASN A 225 22.14 -0.05 -27.22
CA ASN A 225 23.36 -0.82 -27.41
C ASN A 225 23.43 -1.44 -28.83
N PRO A 226 24.50 -1.19 -29.61
CA PRO A 226 24.71 -1.84 -30.91
C PRO A 226 24.70 -3.38 -30.83
N ASP A 227 25.18 -3.95 -29.72
CA ASP A 227 25.25 -5.40 -29.48
C ASP A 227 24.04 -5.95 -28.71
N ARG A 228 22.92 -5.22 -28.66
CA ARG A 228 21.74 -5.57 -27.84
C ARG A 228 21.24 -7.00 -27.98
N ASN A 229 21.32 -7.59 -29.18
CA ASN A 229 20.90 -8.97 -29.40
C ASN A 229 21.84 -9.98 -28.72
N ILE A 230 23.15 -9.69 -28.72
CA ILE A 230 24.14 -10.50 -28.02
C ILE A 230 23.96 -10.32 -26.51
N ALA A 231 23.86 -9.07 -26.03
CA ALA A 231 23.63 -8.76 -24.63
C ALA A 231 22.36 -9.44 -24.09
N MET A 232 21.25 -9.39 -24.84
CA MET A 232 20.00 -10.06 -24.48
C MET A 232 20.14 -11.59 -24.48
N SER A 233 20.91 -12.16 -25.40
CA SER A 233 21.18 -13.60 -25.44
C SER A 233 22.02 -14.09 -24.25
N LEU A 234 22.88 -13.22 -23.70
CA LEU A 234 23.69 -13.47 -22.51
C LEU A 234 22.97 -13.13 -21.20
N ALA A 235 21.80 -12.49 -21.27
CA ALA A 235 21.07 -12.03 -20.09
C ALA A 235 20.57 -13.20 -19.22
N ALA A 236 21.01 -13.20 -17.96
CA ALA A 236 20.66 -14.19 -16.95
C ALA A 236 19.71 -13.62 -15.88
N GLY A 237 19.67 -14.25 -14.70
CA GLY A 237 18.77 -13.87 -13.60
C GLY A 237 18.92 -12.41 -13.17
N SER A 238 20.15 -11.90 -13.04
CA SER A 238 20.39 -10.51 -12.59
C SER A 238 19.70 -9.48 -13.47
N TRP A 239 19.85 -9.60 -14.80
CA TRP A 239 19.17 -8.71 -15.74
C TRP A 239 17.65 -8.84 -15.63
N ARG A 240 17.15 -10.09 -15.69
CA ARG A 240 15.69 -10.35 -15.64
C ARG A 240 15.05 -9.78 -14.38
N ASP A 241 15.67 -9.95 -13.23
CA ASP A 241 15.14 -9.50 -11.95
C ASP A 241 15.19 -7.97 -11.85
N MET A 242 16.27 -7.34 -12.30
CA MET A 242 16.42 -5.88 -12.29
C MET A 242 15.47 -5.18 -13.28
N THR A 243 15.13 -5.82 -14.41
CA THR A 243 14.25 -5.22 -15.43
C THR A 243 12.82 -5.73 -15.40
N ARG A 244 12.46 -6.66 -14.52
CA ARG A 244 11.11 -7.26 -14.46
C ARG A 244 10.01 -6.20 -14.39
N VAL A 245 10.20 -5.17 -13.56
CA VAL A 245 9.19 -4.12 -13.34
C VAL A 245 9.07 -3.14 -14.52
N ALA A 246 10.05 -3.09 -15.42
CA ALA A 246 9.99 -2.30 -16.65
C ALA A 246 8.99 -2.86 -17.68
N LEU A 247 8.46 -4.07 -17.45
CA LEU A 247 7.38 -4.67 -18.26
C LEU A 247 5.99 -4.12 -17.91
N THR A 248 5.88 -3.34 -16.83
CA THR A 248 4.64 -2.66 -16.46
C THR A 248 4.26 -1.64 -17.53
N ASP A 249 2.95 -1.40 -17.71
CA ASP A 249 2.46 -0.36 -18.61
C ASP A 249 3.20 0.98 -18.39
N PRO A 250 3.76 1.60 -19.46
CA PRO A 250 4.59 2.79 -19.33
C PRO A 250 3.79 4.00 -18.87
N HIS A 251 2.52 4.12 -19.25
CA HIS A 251 1.68 5.25 -18.81
C HIS A 251 1.38 5.17 -17.32
N ARG A 252 1.10 3.97 -16.80
CA ARG A 252 0.95 3.75 -15.35
C ARG A 252 2.23 4.09 -14.59
N THR A 253 3.38 3.64 -15.10
CA THR A 253 4.68 3.90 -14.47
C THR A 253 5.02 5.38 -14.48
N GLN A 254 4.77 6.06 -15.61
CA GLN A 254 4.95 7.49 -15.76
C GLN A 254 4.10 8.27 -14.76
N ALA A 255 2.79 7.98 -14.69
CA ALA A 255 1.89 8.65 -13.76
C ALA A 255 2.39 8.52 -12.30
N MET A 256 2.70 7.29 -11.86
CA MET A 256 3.21 7.03 -10.52
C MET A 256 4.50 7.80 -10.19
N VAL A 257 5.40 7.96 -11.17
CA VAL A 257 6.66 8.71 -11.01
C VAL A 257 6.40 10.23 -10.99
N GLU A 258 5.54 10.73 -11.87
CA GLU A 258 5.22 12.17 -11.96
C GLU A 258 4.46 12.66 -10.73
N GLU A 259 3.51 11.86 -10.25
CA GLU A 259 2.70 12.12 -9.05
C GLU A 259 3.56 12.22 -7.77
N ASN A 260 4.71 11.55 -7.73
CA ASN A 260 5.69 11.67 -6.65
C ASN A 260 7.08 12.16 -7.15
N SER A 261 7.06 13.12 -8.08
CA SER A 261 8.27 13.59 -8.75
C SER A 261 9.30 14.20 -7.79
N GLY A 262 8.86 14.85 -6.70
CA GLY A 262 9.74 15.48 -5.71
C GLY A 262 10.67 14.48 -5.02
N ASP A 263 10.12 13.39 -4.47
CA ASP A 263 10.93 12.35 -3.80
C ASP A 263 11.75 11.54 -4.80
N VAL A 264 11.17 11.23 -5.98
CA VAL A 264 11.87 10.47 -7.02
C VAL A 264 13.08 11.25 -7.55
N GLU A 265 12.95 12.55 -7.79
CA GLU A 265 14.04 13.39 -8.29
C GLU A 265 15.24 13.39 -7.35
N GLN A 266 15.00 13.54 -6.04
CA GLN A 266 16.06 13.53 -5.03
C GLN A 266 16.79 12.18 -5.01
N LEU A 267 16.04 11.08 -5.07
CA LEU A 267 16.59 9.73 -5.11
C LEU A 267 17.39 9.46 -6.40
N LEU A 268 16.92 9.92 -7.54
CA LEU A 268 17.67 9.79 -8.80
C LEU A 268 19.00 10.56 -8.75
N ARG A 269 19.03 11.76 -8.15
CA ARG A 269 20.28 12.49 -7.92
C ARG A 269 21.22 11.75 -6.98
N GLU A 270 20.69 11.12 -5.93
CA GLU A 270 21.47 10.27 -5.02
C GLU A 270 22.13 9.11 -5.77
N VAL A 271 21.34 8.41 -6.61
CA VAL A 271 21.83 7.30 -7.44
C VAL A 271 22.93 7.78 -8.38
N ILE A 272 22.71 8.89 -9.10
CA ILE A 272 23.71 9.47 -10.01
C ILE A 272 25.01 9.71 -9.25
N ARG A 273 24.95 10.40 -8.10
CA ARG A 273 26.15 10.70 -7.30
C ARG A 273 26.88 9.44 -6.86
N ARG A 274 26.16 8.41 -6.38
CA ARG A 274 26.76 7.14 -5.92
C ARG A 274 27.38 6.35 -7.07
N VAL A 275 26.70 6.26 -8.21
CA VAL A 275 27.16 5.53 -9.40
C VAL A 275 28.36 6.24 -10.04
N THR A 276 28.36 7.58 -10.14
CA THR A 276 29.52 8.34 -10.62
C THR A 276 30.73 8.08 -9.73
N ARG A 277 30.57 8.14 -8.39
CA ARG A 277 31.67 7.85 -7.47
C ARG A 277 32.24 6.44 -7.65
N LEU A 278 31.38 5.43 -7.86
CA LEU A 278 31.83 4.06 -8.13
C LEU A 278 32.57 3.96 -9.47
N ALA A 279 32.06 4.60 -10.52
CA ALA A 279 32.70 4.61 -11.84
C ALA A 279 34.09 5.28 -11.80
N ASP A 280 34.22 6.41 -11.11
CA ASP A 280 35.51 7.08 -10.91
C ASP A 280 36.49 6.21 -10.11
N ALA A 281 36.02 5.56 -9.02
CA ALA A 281 36.85 4.66 -8.23
C ALA A 281 37.37 3.46 -9.04
N LEU A 282 36.53 2.90 -9.93
CA LEU A 282 36.95 1.83 -10.85
C LEU A 282 37.99 2.31 -11.86
N ARG A 283 37.83 3.51 -12.42
CA ARG A 283 38.82 4.12 -13.33
C ARG A 283 40.17 4.33 -12.63
N ASP A 284 40.12 4.81 -11.39
CA ASP A 284 41.30 5.20 -10.63
C ASP A 284 41.92 4.03 -9.84
N ASN A 285 41.34 2.82 -9.95
CA ASN A 285 41.69 1.61 -9.19
C ASN A 285 41.69 1.83 -7.66
N ASP A 286 40.77 2.64 -7.15
CA ASP A 286 40.57 2.86 -5.71
C ASP A 286 39.81 1.68 -5.08
N GLN A 287 40.58 0.65 -4.72
CA GLN A 287 40.04 -0.58 -4.12
C GLN A 287 39.25 -0.30 -2.84
N GLN A 288 39.67 0.67 -2.02
CA GLN A 288 39.02 0.95 -0.74
C GLN A 288 37.60 1.50 -0.96
N THR A 289 37.41 2.40 -1.93
CA THR A 289 36.08 2.92 -2.26
C THR A 289 35.18 1.82 -2.86
N VAL A 290 35.73 0.95 -3.70
CA VAL A 290 34.99 -0.19 -4.28
C VAL A 290 34.56 -1.18 -3.18
N ASP A 291 35.47 -1.56 -2.28
CA ASP A 291 35.17 -2.47 -1.17
C ASP A 291 34.08 -1.90 -0.26
N ASN A 292 34.20 -0.61 0.09
CA ASN A 292 33.20 0.07 0.91
C ASN A 292 31.82 0.13 0.23
N PHE A 293 31.77 0.33 -1.09
CA PHE A 293 30.51 0.32 -1.84
C PHE A 293 29.80 -1.03 -1.70
N PHE A 294 30.54 -2.14 -1.89
CA PHE A 294 29.95 -3.47 -1.79
C PHE A 294 29.58 -3.83 -0.34
N ALA A 295 30.42 -3.51 0.65
CA ALA A 295 30.18 -3.82 2.06
C ALA A 295 28.98 -3.06 2.66
N HIS A 296 28.68 -1.85 2.17
CA HIS A 296 27.60 -1.03 2.71
C HIS A 296 26.22 -1.70 2.68
N ALA A 297 25.99 -2.65 1.76
CA ALA A 297 24.74 -3.41 1.65
C ALA A 297 24.69 -4.67 2.53
N ASP A 298 25.72 -4.97 3.33
CA ASP A 298 25.77 -6.18 4.16
C ASP A 298 24.63 -6.31 5.18
N PRO A 299 24.14 -5.24 5.84
CA PRO A 299 22.96 -5.36 6.70
C PRO A 299 21.73 -5.89 5.96
N PHE A 300 21.49 -5.38 4.75
CA PHE A 300 20.41 -5.85 3.87
C PHE A 300 20.58 -7.31 3.46
N ARG A 301 21.80 -7.70 3.02
CA ARG A 301 22.09 -9.10 2.67
C ARG A 301 21.88 -10.03 3.86
N SER A 302 22.34 -9.62 5.04
CA SER A 302 22.22 -10.38 6.28
C SER A 302 20.76 -10.56 6.69
N ALA A 303 19.96 -9.50 6.66
CA ALA A 303 18.54 -9.55 6.97
C ALA A 303 17.78 -10.46 6.00
N ARG A 304 18.05 -10.34 4.69
CA ARG A 304 17.44 -11.21 3.67
C ARG A 304 17.83 -12.68 3.84
N ALA A 305 19.11 -12.97 4.06
CA ALA A 305 19.57 -14.35 4.27
C ALA A 305 18.88 -15.01 5.47
N LYS A 306 18.73 -14.29 6.59
CA LYS A 306 17.97 -14.79 7.76
C LYS A 306 16.51 -15.08 7.42
N ALA A 307 15.85 -14.18 6.68
CA ALA A 307 14.46 -14.37 6.28
C ALA A 307 14.28 -15.58 5.35
N LEU A 308 15.21 -15.81 4.41
CA LEU A 308 15.17 -16.99 3.54
C LEU A 308 15.39 -18.28 4.34
N ALA A 309 16.38 -18.31 5.23
CA ALA A 309 16.67 -19.47 6.07
C ALA A 309 15.47 -19.87 6.94
N ALA A 310 14.78 -18.90 7.54
CA ALA A 310 13.57 -19.16 8.34
C ALA A 310 12.44 -19.82 7.53
N ILE A 311 12.29 -19.45 6.25
CA ILE A 311 11.31 -20.07 5.34
C ILE A 311 11.72 -21.52 5.02
N GLU A 312 12.99 -21.76 4.71
CA GLU A 312 13.52 -23.09 4.36
C GLU A 312 13.44 -24.07 5.53
N GLU A 313 13.75 -23.60 6.74
CA GLU A 313 13.74 -24.40 7.98
C GLU A 313 12.31 -24.65 8.50
N ARG A 314 11.28 -24.03 7.91
CA ARG A 314 9.90 -23.98 8.43
C ARG A 314 9.80 -23.42 9.87
N HIS A 315 10.84 -22.76 10.33
CA HIS A 315 10.88 -22.00 11.57
C HIS A 315 10.30 -20.60 11.32
N THR A 316 9.04 -20.54 10.90
CA THR A 316 8.30 -19.27 10.77
C THR A 316 7.46 -19.07 12.03
N GLU A 317 8.11 -18.99 13.20
CA GLU A 317 7.41 -18.47 14.38
C GLU A 317 7.14 -16.99 14.15
N THR A 318 5.85 -16.66 14.01
CA THR A 318 5.43 -15.26 13.96
C THR A 318 5.46 -14.73 15.38
N ILE A 319 6.33 -13.76 15.64
CA ILE A 319 6.39 -13.11 16.94
C ILE A 319 5.25 -12.10 16.99
N PHE A 320 4.22 -12.43 17.76
CA PHE A 320 3.15 -11.50 18.07
C PHE A 320 3.53 -10.65 19.29
N GLY A 321 3.16 -9.38 19.24
CA GLY A 321 3.28 -8.47 20.36
C GLY A 321 2.04 -7.59 20.50
N SER A 322 1.97 -6.89 21.63
CA SER A 322 0.93 -5.90 21.91
C SER A 322 1.50 -4.50 21.78
N LEU A 323 0.78 -3.63 21.10
CA LEU A 323 1.05 -2.20 20.96
C LEU A 323 -0.01 -1.44 21.75
N GLU A 324 0.42 -0.62 22.71
CA GLU A 324 -0.45 0.37 23.35
C GLU A 324 -0.48 1.65 22.53
N VAL A 325 -1.68 2.21 22.32
CA VAL A 325 -1.91 3.42 21.53
C VAL A 325 -2.62 4.46 22.38
N ARG A 326 -1.89 5.52 22.73
CA ARG A 326 -2.38 6.58 23.61
C ARG A 326 -3.31 7.50 22.83
N ALA A 327 -4.49 7.79 23.38
CA ALA A 327 -5.54 8.59 22.71
C ALA A 327 -5.02 9.92 22.13
N ASP A 328 -4.20 10.65 22.87
CA ASP A 328 -3.69 11.97 22.44
C ASP A 328 -2.38 11.90 21.66
N HIS A 329 -1.72 10.73 21.63
CA HIS A 329 -0.41 10.51 20.99
C HIS A 329 -0.42 9.39 19.95
N TRP A 330 -1.61 9.00 19.47
CA TRP A 330 -1.78 7.84 18.60
C TRP A 330 -0.92 7.92 17.33
N ARG A 331 -0.75 9.13 16.76
CA ARG A 331 0.11 9.37 15.59
C ARG A 331 1.56 9.00 15.85
N GLU A 332 2.10 9.43 17.00
CA GLU A 332 3.48 9.17 17.41
C GLU A 332 3.67 7.67 17.69
N ASP A 333 2.73 7.05 18.40
CA ASP A 333 2.80 5.64 18.78
C ASP A 333 2.78 4.72 17.55
N LEU A 334 1.87 5.00 16.60
CA LEU A 334 1.74 4.22 15.37
C LEU A 334 2.93 4.45 14.42
N LEU A 335 3.42 5.67 14.29
CA LEU A 335 4.60 5.96 13.48
C LEU A 335 5.85 5.30 14.08
N ALA A 336 6.00 5.31 15.40
CA ALA A 336 7.09 4.62 16.08
C ALA A 336 7.00 3.10 15.91
N SER A 337 5.80 2.53 15.91
CA SER A 337 5.56 1.11 15.60
C SER A 337 5.98 0.77 14.18
N ALA A 338 5.54 1.55 13.19
CA ALA A 338 5.95 1.38 11.80
C ALA A 338 7.47 1.50 11.60
N ALA A 339 8.13 2.44 12.30
CA ALA A 339 9.59 2.62 12.26
C ALA A 339 10.36 1.42 12.81
N ARG A 340 9.76 0.60 13.68
CA ARG A 340 10.33 -0.68 14.15
C ARG A 340 10.05 -1.84 13.20
N GLY A 341 9.32 -1.60 12.11
CA GLY A 341 8.92 -2.64 11.15
C GLY A 341 7.82 -3.56 11.69
N GLU A 342 7.02 -3.08 12.65
CA GLU A 342 5.88 -3.81 13.18
C GLU A 342 4.68 -3.66 12.23
N HIS A 343 3.98 -4.75 11.94
CA HIS A 343 2.73 -4.74 11.18
C HIS A 343 1.56 -5.00 12.12
N ILE A 344 0.56 -4.15 12.11
CA ILE A 344 -0.68 -4.33 12.86
C ILE A 344 -1.54 -5.36 12.15
N ILE A 345 -1.98 -6.36 12.91
CA ILE A 345 -2.85 -7.45 12.44
C ILE A 345 -4.28 -7.21 12.87
N ARG A 346 -4.50 -6.55 14.01
CA ARG A 346 -5.84 -6.22 14.52
C ARG A 346 -5.74 -5.20 15.67
N PHE A 347 -6.71 -4.30 15.76
CA PHE A 347 -6.99 -3.55 16.99
C PHE A 347 -7.94 -4.36 17.89
N THR A 348 -7.55 -4.62 19.15
CA THR A 348 -8.42 -5.29 20.13
C THR A 348 -9.40 -4.31 20.76
N ASP A 349 -8.95 -3.06 20.93
CA ASP A 349 -9.72 -1.91 21.37
C ASP A 349 -9.04 -0.63 20.83
N PRO A 350 -9.64 0.56 20.96
CA PRO A 350 -9.05 1.80 20.46
C PRO A 350 -7.67 2.15 21.03
N HIS A 351 -7.21 1.52 22.10
CA HIS A 351 -5.92 1.80 22.74
C HIS A 351 -4.95 0.63 22.71
N ARG A 352 -5.31 -0.46 22.01
CA ARG A 352 -4.46 -1.64 21.94
C ARG A 352 -4.58 -2.37 20.59
N ALA A 353 -3.43 -2.72 20.03
CA ALA A 353 -3.32 -3.49 18.80
C ALA A 353 -2.40 -4.69 18.96
N ILE A 354 -2.70 -5.75 18.22
CA ILE A 354 -1.81 -6.91 18.04
C ILE A 354 -0.96 -6.64 16.81
N MET A 355 0.34 -6.82 16.95
CA MET A 355 1.31 -6.67 15.87
C MET A 355 2.09 -7.96 15.63
N GLU A 356 2.64 -8.10 14.42
CA GLU A 356 3.73 -9.03 14.10
C GLU A 356 4.98 -8.25 13.68
N GLN A 357 6.14 -8.87 13.86
CA GLN A 357 7.40 -8.32 13.39
C GLN A 357 7.60 -8.59 11.88
N GLY A 358 7.72 -7.52 11.08
CA GLY A 358 8.17 -7.60 9.70
C GLY A 358 9.69 -7.77 9.57
N ILE A 359 10.18 -7.92 8.33
CA ILE A 359 11.62 -7.93 8.05
C ILE A 359 12.17 -6.50 8.25
N ALA A 360 12.90 -6.28 9.34
CA ALA A 360 13.60 -5.03 9.64
C ALA A 360 15.11 -5.13 9.29
N LEU A 361 15.72 -3.98 8.94
CA LEU A 361 17.14 -3.86 8.55
C LEU A 361 18.05 -3.37 9.67
#